data_AF-A0A1I0PC35-F1
#
_entry.id   AF-A0A1I0PC35-F1
#
_cell.length_a   1.000
_cell.length_b   1.000
_cell.length_c   1.000
_cell.angle_alpha   90.00
_cell.angle_beta   90.00
_cell.angle_gamma   90.00
#
_symmetry.space_group_name_H-M   'P 1'
#
loop_
_entity.id
_entity.type
_entity.pdbx_description
1 polymer ?
#
loop_
_entity_poly.entity_id
_entity_poly.type
_entity_poly.pdbx_seq_one_letter_code
_entity_poly.pdbx_strand_id
1 'polypeptide(L)' 'MPECQNCGSFVTEDYVRVFTPNEHSAPRVCPNCEDKIRDGADVREARSTRQN' A
#
# COMPACT_ATOMS: atom_id res chain seq x y z
N MET A 1 -7.00 2.00 13.41
CA MET A 1 -6.53 1.11 12.33
C MET A 1 -5.96 2.01 11.24
N PRO A 2 -4.70 1.86 10.82
CA PRO A 2 -4.14 2.67 9.74
C PRO A 2 -4.84 2.42 8.39
N GLU A 3 -4.76 3.39 7.50
CA GLU A 3 -5.42 3.38 6.19
C GLU A 3 -4.40 3.50 5.05
N CYS A 4 -4.66 2.82 3.94
CA CYS A 4 -3.87 2.93 2.73
C CYS A 4 -4.06 4.31 2.09
N GLN A 5 -2.97 5.02 1.79
CA GLN A 5 -3.06 6.36 1.21
C GLN A 5 -3.56 6.39 -0.24
N ASN A 6 -3.56 5.24 -0.96
CA ASN A 6 -4.05 5.18 -2.34
C ASN A 6 -5.54 4.84 -2.44
N CYS A 7 -5.99 3.80 -1.73
CA CYS A 7 -7.36 3.29 -1.87
C CYS A 7 -8.24 3.47 -0.62
N GLY A 8 -7.71 4.03 0.47
CA GLY A 8 -8.44 4.23 1.72
C GLY A 8 -8.79 2.94 2.48
N SER A 9 -8.43 1.76 1.97
CA SER A 9 -8.68 0.49 2.67
C SER A 9 -7.90 0.43 3.98
N PHE A 10 -8.52 -0.18 4.99
CA PHE A 10 -7.90 -0.41 6.29
C PHE A 10 -6.79 -1.47 6.19
N VAL A 11 -5.68 -1.21 6.88
CA VAL A 11 -4.52 -2.11 6.99
C VAL A 11 -4.15 -2.31 8.46
N THR A 12 -3.48 -3.41 8.78
CA THR A 12 -3.05 -3.68 10.15
C THR A 12 -1.83 -2.83 10.53
N GLU A 13 -1.64 -2.57 11.81
CA GLU A 13 -0.46 -1.85 12.32
C GLU A 13 0.84 -2.60 12.00
N ASP A 14 0.81 -3.94 12.06
CA ASP A 14 1.95 -4.78 11.64
C ASP A 14 2.30 -4.58 10.16
N TYR A 15 1.30 -4.43 9.29
CA TYR A 15 1.53 -4.15 7.88
C TYR A 15 2.24 -2.80 7.70
N VAL A 16 1.81 -1.77 8.43
CA VAL A 16 2.44 -0.45 8.38
C VAL A 16 3.89 -0.53 8.83
N ARG A 17 4.15 -1.20 9.95
CA ARG A 17 5.49 -1.34 10.54
C ARG A 17 6.49 -1.99 9.58
N VAL A 18 6.06 -2.97 8.78
CA VAL A 18 6.94 -3.71 7.87
C VAL A 18 7.09 -3.01 6.52
N PHE A 19 6.03 -2.37 6.03
CA PHE A 19 5.96 -1.93 4.62
C PHE A 19 5.92 -0.41 4.44
N THR A 20 5.94 0.35 5.51
CA THR A 20 5.94 1.82 5.46
C THR A 20 7.33 2.36 5.80
N PRO A 21 7.95 3.16 4.92
CA PRO A 21 9.20 3.85 5.23
C PRO A 21 9.04 4.78 6.44
N ASN A 22 10.11 5.00 7.21
CA ASN A 22 10.08 5.83 8.43
C ASN A 22 9.55 7.26 8.24
N GLU A 23 9.63 7.79 7.02
CA GLU A 23 9.17 9.14 6.66
C GLU A 23 7.64 9.22 6.43
N HIS A 24 6.95 8.08 6.40
CA HIS A 24 5.52 8.01 6.17
C HIS A 24 4.81 7.38 7.39
N SER A 25 3.64 7.92 7.72
CA SER A 25 2.79 7.42 8.82
C SER A 25 1.87 6.26 8.41
N ALA A 26 1.72 6.02 7.11
CA ALA A 26 0.84 5.00 6.54
C ALA A 26 1.37 4.49 5.20
N PRO A 27 1.03 3.24 4.81
CA PRO A 27 1.52 2.66 3.57
C PRO A 27 0.92 3.39 2.36
N ARG A 28 1.78 3.69 1.39
CA ARG A 28 1.38 4.41 0.17
C ARG A 28 0.44 3.57 -0.69
N VAL A 29 0.67 2.27 -0.78
CA VAL A 29 -0.14 1.30 -1.52
C VAL A 29 -0.23 0.00 -0.71
N CYS A 30 -1.42 -0.59 -0.67
CA CYS A 30 -1.70 -1.85 0.02
C CYS A 30 -1.99 -2.97 -1.00
N PRO A 31 -2.09 -4.24 -0.57
CA PRO A 31 -2.35 -5.36 -1.48
C PRO A 31 -3.69 -5.28 -2.20
N ASN A 32 -4.65 -4.54 -1.64
CA ASN A 32 -5.99 -4.34 -2.20
C ASN A 32 -6.06 -3.24 -3.26
N CYS A 33 -4.95 -2.52 -3.53
CA CYS A 33 -4.96 -1.53 -4.60
C CYS A 33 -4.97 -2.24 -5.97
N GLU A 34 -5.96 -1.91 -6.78
CA GLU A 34 -6.13 -2.51 -8.11
C GLU A 34 -5.26 -1.82 -9.17
N ASP A 35 -4.99 -0.53 -8.99
CA ASP A 35 -4.37 0.40 -9.92
C ASP A 35 -2.85 0.56 -9.72
N LYS A 36 -2.37 0.42 -8.49
CA LYS A 36 -0.96 0.63 -8.14
C LYS A 36 -0.39 -0.51 -7.34
N ILE A 37 0.91 -0.72 -7.53
CA ILE A 37 1.69 -1.81 -6.95
C ILE A 37 2.89 -1.23 -6.21
N ARG A 38 3.09 -1.69 -4.98
CA ARG A 38 4.34 -1.46 -4.26
C ARG A 38 5.45 -2.36 -4.80
N ASP A 39 6.56 -1.75 -5.18
CA ASP A 39 7.76 -2.41 -5.72
C ASP A 39 8.96 -2.03 -4.84
N GLY A 40 9.20 -2.85 -3.80
CA GLY A 40 10.21 -2.53 -2.79
C GLY A 40 9.91 -1.23 -2.05
N ALA A 41 10.80 -0.24 -2.23
CA ALA A 41 10.69 1.11 -1.67
C ALA A 41 9.95 2.10 -2.59
N ASP A 42 9.51 1.67 -3.78
CA ASP A 42 8.82 2.50 -4.76
C ASP A 42 7.38 2.03 -5.03
N VAL A 43 6.63 2.85 -5.77
CA VAL A 43 5.28 2.53 -6.23
C VAL A 43 5.25 2.68 -7.75
N ARG A 44 4.67 1.69 -8.43
CA ARG A 44 4.47 1.70 -9.88
C ARG A 44 3.02 1.40 -10.24
N GLU A 45 2.62 1.78 -11.44
CA GLU A 45 1.31 1.43 -11.96
C GLU A 45 1.18 -0.08 -12.22
N ALA A 46 -0.02 -0.59 -11.96
CA ALA A 46 -0.39 -1.94 -12.29
C ALA A 46 -0.48 -2.10 -13.81
N ARG A 47 0.13 -3.16 -14.35
CA ARG A 47 0.06 -3.48 -15.78
C ARG A 47 -1.30 -4.07 -16.18
N SER A 48 -2.13 -4.42 -15.19
CA SER A 48 -3.49 -4.95 -15.32
C SER A 48 -4.18 -4.83 -13.95
N THR A 49 -5.50 -4.63 -13.93
CA THR A 49 -6.31 -4.59 -12.71
C THR A 49 -6.12 -5.88 -11.92
N ARG A 50 -5.59 -5.77 -10.69
CA ARG A 50 -5.44 -6.95 -9.84
C ARG A 50 -6.80 -7.46 -9.40
N GLN A 51 -7.09 -8.74 -9.66
CA GLN A 51 -8.11 -9.46 -8.89
C GLN A 51 -7.45 -9.92 -7.58
N ASN A 52 -8.02 -9.51 -6.46
CA ASN A 52 -7.56 -9.80 -5.11
C ASN A 52 -8.11 -11.14 -4.62
#